data_AF-A0A1E1IX69-F1
#
_entry.id   AF-A0A1E1IX69-F1
#
_cell.length_a   1.000
_cell.length_b   1.000
_cell.length_c   1.000
_cell.angle_alpha   90.00
_cell.angle_beta   90.00
_cell.angle_gamma   90.00
#
_symmetry.space_group_name_H-M   'P 1'
#
loop_
_entity.id
_entity.type
_entity.pdbx_description
1 polymer ?
#
loop_
_entity_poly.entity_id
_entity_poly.type
_entity_poly.pdbx_seq_one_letter_code
_entity_poly.pdbx_strand_id
1 'polypeptide(L)'
;MWALTSRPIYSTEALQLMERYKVHNALQSNRWLLPRHLPLFAVRPLYPAQLVLPTSSVIQLPLCAVPFCSLPTWRKREILSLYPPPSTPPGSCLFLDSSGSDTRWRPASMSECFDAAFVRSDSPASHQHLLCAADCAAGGTFAEEVTVLNAQETNNPFLVDADLTHRNLLDKVAFQHSIGSSLTTIASQFHYTSFDWVEVTTVAAAGLRVCANAEPHLVSCADELRVVHISQLPSQRQEELVAAIPRQILIKSMAFSYVFYHKRWRYHKLMGLTSPLLHRHIPCCGTPQAQALQPLLWIAVDQNMEFHGTVTKRERHLPRRFYNSQQLELDACAFPSHR
;
A
#
# COMPACT_ATOMS: atom_id res chain seq x y z
N MET A 1 8.24 -3.83 -6.25
CA MET A 1 9.11 -4.13 -5.09
C MET A 1 9.99 -2.91 -4.74
N TRP A 2 9.38 -1.73 -4.58
CA TRP A 2 10.08 -0.45 -4.35
C TRP A 2 9.59 0.29 -3.08
N ALA A 3 8.57 -0.25 -2.41
CA ALA A 3 7.90 0.36 -1.26
C ALA A 3 8.50 -0.04 0.12
N LEU A 4 9.60 -0.78 0.15
CA LEU A 4 10.11 -1.46 1.36
C LEU A 4 11.29 -0.74 2.06
N THR A 5 11.73 0.43 1.59
CA THR A 5 13.01 1.02 2.05
C THR A 5 12.90 2.34 2.81
N SER A 6 11.70 2.88 3.06
CA SER A 6 11.55 4.20 3.70
C SER A 6 10.74 4.09 4.99
N ARG A 7 11.23 4.69 6.09
CA ARG A 7 10.66 4.57 7.44
C ARG A 7 9.45 5.51 7.64
N PRO A 8 8.37 5.08 8.33
CA PRO A 8 7.20 5.91 8.66
C PRO A 8 7.51 7.07 9.63
N ILE A 9 6.64 8.07 9.67
CA ILE A 9 6.66 9.20 10.63
C ILE A 9 5.92 8.79 11.90
N TYR A 10 6.63 8.67 13.03
CA TYR A 10 6.10 8.21 14.33
C TYR A 10 5.74 9.32 15.33
N SER A 11 5.70 10.59 14.91
CA SER A 11 5.39 11.70 15.83
C SER A 11 3.90 11.75 16.19
N THR A 12 3.59 11.56 17.48
CA THR A 12 2.26 11.59 18.08
C THR A 12 1.59 12.97 17.98
N GLU A 13 2.37 14.04 18.04
CA GLU A 13 1.86 15.42 17.96
C GLU A 13 1.47 15.78 16.51
N ALA A 14 2.25 15.32 15.53
CA ALA A 14 1.92 15.45 14.11
C ALA A 14 0.64 14.69 13.75
N LEU A 15 0.43 13.51 14.36
CA LEU A 15 -0.80 12.72 14.18
C LEU A 15 -2.04 13.43 14.74
N GLN A 16 -1.94 14.13 15.89
CA GLN A 16 -3.07 14.82 16.52
C GLN A 16 -3.54 16.08 15.77
N LEU A 17 -2.63 16.84 15.18
CA LEU A 17 -2.98 18.04 14.41
C LEU A 17 -3.76 17.69 13.13
N MET A 18 -3.47 16.52 12.57
CA MET A 18 -4.04 16.04 11.32
C MET A 18 -5.46 15.46 11.46
N GLU A 19 -5.85 14.97 12.65
CA GLU A 19 -7.20 14.42 12.89
C GLU A 19 -8.31 15.48 12.82
N ARG A 20 -8.00 16.77 12.99
CA ARG A 20 -9.00 17.86 12.99
C ARG A 20 -9.70 18.08 11.64
N TYR A 21 -9.12 17.58 10.55
CA TYR A 21 -9.65 17.76 9.18
C TYR A 21 -10.56 16.60 8.71
N LYS A 22 -10.82 15.62 9.58
CA LYS A 22 -11.58 14.39 9.31
C LYS A 22 -13.07 14.60 8.99
N VAL A 23 -13.64 15.76 9.32
CA VAL A 23 -15.10 15.99 9.28
C VAL A 23 -15.63 16.38 7.88
N HIS A 24 -14.76 16.77 6.95
CA HIS A 24 -15.22 17.41 5.70
C HIS A 24 -14.89 16.68 4.39
N ASN A 25 -14.13 15.58 4.42
CA ASN A 25 -13.86 14.80 3.21
C ASN A 25 -13.77 13.31 3.56
N ALA A 26 -14.36 12.43 2.75
CA ALA A 26 -14.31 10.97 2.90
C ALA A 26 -12.91 10.38 2.59
N LEU A 27 -11.86 11.12 2.94
CA LEU A 27 -10.46 10.78 2.70
C LEU A 27 -9.96 9.90 3.84
N GLN A 28 -9.29 8.80 3.49
CA GLN A 28 -8.69 7.84 4.41
C GLN A 28 -7.34 8.31 4.94
N SER A 29 -6.61 9.17 4.20
CA SER A 29 -5.34 9.72 4.70
C SER A 29 -5.59 10.96 5.53
N ASN A 30 -4.91 11.04 6.67
CA ASN A 30 -4.87 12.24 7.48
C ASN A 30 -3.69 13.16 7.08
N ARG A 31 -2.82 12.76 6.15
CA ARG A 31 -1.60 13.49 5.80
C ARG A 31 -1.90 14.51 4.69
N TRP A 32 -1.56 15.75 4.96
CA TRP A 32 -1.72 16.87 4.04
C TRP A 32 -0.35 17.44 3.67
N LEU A 33 -0.22 17.87 2.41
CA LEU A 33 1.00 18.36 1.81
C LEU A 33 0.74 19.71 1.16
N LEU A 34 1.76 20.56 1.17
CA LEU A 34 1.83 21.72 0.27
C LEU A 34 2.42 21.28 -1.07
N PRO A 35 2.12 21.97 -2.19
CA PRO A 35 2.75 21.70 -3.47
C PRO A 35 4.29 21.68 -3.43
N ARG A 36 4.89 22.49 -2.55
CA ARG A 36 6.35 22.56 -2.33
C ARG A 36 6.93 21.32 -1.63
N HIS A 37 6.11 20.50 -0.97
CA HIS A 37 6.56 19.25 -0.34
C HIS A 37 6.66 18.10 -1.33
N LEU A 38 5.95 18.14 -2.46
CA LEU A 38 5.88 17.02 -3.41
C LEU A 38 7.24 16.55 -3.94
N PRO A 39 8.20 17.44 -4.27
CA PRO A 39 9.53 17.02 -4.71
C PRO A 39 10.32 16.24 -3.65
N LEU A 40 10.06 16.47 -2.35
CA LEU A 40 10.74 15.77 -1.24
C LEU A 40 10.41 14.27 -1.23
N PHE A 41 9.21 13.91 -1.68
CA PHE A 41 8.75 12.52 -1.76
C PHE A 41 8.81 11.94 -3.18
N ALA A 42 9.31 12.72 -4.15
CA ALA A 42 9.26 12.39 -5.56
C ALA A 42 7.85 12.03 -6.06
N VAL A 43 6.81 12.65 -5.49
CA VAL A 43 5.41 12.47 -5.88
C VAL A 43 4.91 13.65 -6.70
N ARG A 44 3.77 13.48 -7.37
CA ARG A 44 3.09 14.48 -8.18
C ARG A 44 1.60 14.51 -7.85
N PRO A 45 0.92 15.65 -8.01
CA PRO A 45 -0.53 15.71 -7.80
C PRO A 45 -1.24 14.99 -8.95
N LEU A 46 -2.28 14.21 -8.64
CA LEU A 46 -3.16 13.57 -9.63
C LEU A 46 -4.27 14.51 -10.10
N TYR A 47 -4.83 15.29 -9.17
CA TYR A 47 -5.89 16.24 -9.45
C TYR A 47 -5.48 17.65 -9.01
N PRO A 48 -5.91 18.70 -9.73
CA PRO A 48 -5.72 20.08 -9.34
C PRO A 48 -6.77 20.56 -8.32
N ALA A 49 -7.62 19.67 -7.80
CA ALA A 49 -8.52 20.02 -6.71
C ALA A 49 -7.64 20.37 -5.50
N GLN A 50 -7.64 21.64 -5.16
CA GLN A 50 -6.72 22.25 -4.22
C GLN A 50 -7.57 22.91 -3.15
N LEU A 51 -7.54 22.37 -1.94
CA LEU A 51 -8.16 23.02 -0.80
C LEU A 51 -7.29 24.20 -0.40
N VAL A 52 -7.86 25.39 -0.39
CA VAL A 52 -7.16 26.61 0.07
C VAL A 52 -7.54 26.83 1.52
N LEU A 53 -6.54 26.90 2.39
CA LEU A 53 -6.72 27.12 3.83
C LEU A 53 -5.95 28.36 4.28
N PRO A 54 -6.46 29.11 5.27
CA PRO A 54 -5.67 30.14 5.94
C PRO A 54 -4.41 29.52 6.54
N THR A 55 -3.23 30.10 6.28
CA THR A 55 -1.96 29.55 6.78
C THR A 55 -1.93 29.41 8.30
N SER A 56 -2.58 30.34 9.02
CA SER A 56 -2.74 30.31 10.47
C SER A 56 -3.47 29.06 11.01
N SER A 57 -4.23 28.35 10.17
CA SER A 57 -4.91 27.12 10.55
C SER A 57 -4.02 25.87 10.43
N VAL A 58 -2.93 25.95 9.66
CA VAL A 58 -2.08 24.80 9.27
C VAL A 58 -0.67 24.89 9.85
N ILE A 59 -0.13 26.10 10.00
CA ILE A 59 1.22 26.34 10.49
C ILE A 59 1.28 26.35 12.03
N GLN A 60 2.34 25.80 12.60
CA GLN A 60 2.69 26.06 14.00
C GLN A 60 3.87 27.03 14.04
N LEU A 61 3.67 28.16 14.73
CA LEU A 61 4.72 29.15 14.94
C LEU A 61 5.43 28.91 16.28
N PRO A 62 6.73 29.23 16.40
CA PRO A 62 7.61 29.76 15.35
C PRO A 62 8.14 28.68 14.39
N LEU A 63 8.40 29.05 13.13
CA LEU A 63 9.06 28.16 12.18
C LEU A 63 10.51 27.89 12.59
N CYS A 64 10.99 26.66 12.40
CA CYS A 64 12.39 26.32 12.63
C CYS A 64 13.30 26.68 11.44
N ALA A 65 12.75 26.74 10.22
CA ALA A 65 13.51 27.03 9.01
C ALA A 65 12.72 27.89 8.02
N VAL A 66 13.48 28.63 7.21
CA VAL A 66 12.96 29.43 6.11
C VAL A 66 13.81 29.22 4.86
N PRO A 67 13.26 29.43 3.65
CA PRO A 67 14.04 29.36 2.42
C PRO A 67 15.15 30.41 2.42
N PHE A 68 16.37 30.01 2.07
CA PHE A 68 17.55 30.89 1.99
C PHE A 68 17.33 32.07 1.03
N CYS A 69 16.51 31.88 -0.01
CA CYS A 69 16.16 32.96 -0.94
C CYS A 69 15.44 34.14 -0.27
N SER A 70 14.81 33.93 0.89
CA SER A 70 14.13 34.95 1.70
C SER A 70 15.11 35.90 2.39
N LEU A 71 16.39 35.56 2.46
CA LEU A 71 17.41 36.44 3.01
C LEU A 71 17.66 37.65 2.09
N PRO A 72 18.03 38.82 2.66
CA PRO A 72 18.49 39.96 1.87
C PRO A 72 19.67 39.61 0.95
N THR A 73 19.72 40.23 -0.23
CA THR A 73 20.72 39.93 -1.26
C THR A 73 22.18 40.09 -0.80
N TRP A 74 22.46 41.05 0.09
CA TRP A 74 23.80 41.24 0.66
C TRP A 74 24.21 40.06 1.55
N ARG A 75 23.30 39.59 2.41
CA ARG A 75 23.53 38.47 3.33
C ARG A 75 23.68 37.15 2.59
N LYS A 76 22.90 36.94 1.51
CA LYS A 76 23.07 35.79 0.62
C LYS A 76 24.46 35.73 0.00
N ARG A 77 24.96 36.87 -0.52
CA ARG A 77 26.30 36.96 -1.11
C ARG A 77 27.39 36.68 -0.09
N GLU A 78 27.28 37.28 1.09
CA GLU A 78 28.21 37.04 2.19
C GLU A 78 28.28 35.56 2.56
N ILE A 79 27.14 34.93 2.84
CA ILE A 79 27.07 33.52 3.23
C ILE A 79 27.60 32.61 2.12
N LEU A 80 27.19 32.80 0.86
CA LEU A 80 27.67 31.96 -0.25
C LEU A 80 29.17 32.11 -0.50
N SER A 81 29.76 33.28 -0.18
CA SER A 81 31.20 33.51 -0.31
C SER A 81 32.02 32.86 0.79
N LEU A 82 31.52 32.88 2.03
CA LEU A 82 32.23 32.34 3.20
C LEU A 82 31.97 30.84 3.39
N TYR A 83 30.75 30.39 3.05
CA TYR A 83 30.25 29.05 3.28
C TYR A 83 29.54 28.58 1.99
N PRO A 84 30.29 28.16 0.96
CA PRO A 84 29.66 27.65 -0.26
C PRO A 84 28.91 26.33 0.03
N PRO A 85 27.65 26.17 -0.46
CA PRO A 85 26.89 24.95 -0.24
C PRO A 85 27.50 23.78 -1.03
N PRO A 86 27.53 22.57 -0.47
CA PRO A 86 27.93 21.38 -1.21
C PRO A 86 26.91 21.07 -2.33
N SER A 87 27.37 20.37 -3.37
CA SER A 87 26.47 19.84 -4.40
C SER A 87 25.52 18.81 -3.78
N THR A 88 24.22 18.95 -4.02
CA THR A 88 23.21 18.02 -3.51
C THR A 88 22.41 17.35 -4.63
N PRO A 89 21.95 16.10 -4.40
CA PRO A 89 21.07 15.44 -5.35
C PRO A 89 19.70 16.16 -5.42
N PRO A 90 18.97 16.03 -6.53
CA PRO A 90 17.63 16.59 -6.68
C PRO A 90 16.69 16.15 -5.55
N GLY A 91 15.86 17.06 -5.06
CA GLY A 91 14.87 16.77 -3.99
C GLY A 91 15.43 16.77 -2.57
N SER A 92 16.72 17.02 -2.38
CA SER A 92 17.32 17.21 -1.06
C SER A 92 17.41 18.68 -0.70
N CYS A 93 17.12 19.01 0.55
CA CYS A 93 17.34 20.35 1.09
C CYS A 93 18.59 20.40 1.96
N LEU A 94 19.32 21.51 1.91
CA LEU A 94 20.41 21.82 2.82
C LEU A 94 19.95 22.90 3.79
N PHE A 95 20.39 22.78 5.04
CA PHE A 95 20.18 23.77 6.08
C PHE A 95 21.51 24.40 6.46
N LEU A 96 21.55 25.73 6.48
CA LEU A 96 22.66 26.49 7.05
C LEU A 96 22.52 26.48 8.57
N ASP A 97 23.33 25.64 9.21
CA ASP A 97 23.39 25.57 10.65
C ASP A 97 24.37 26.63 11.17
N SER A 98 23.84 27.55 11.97
CA SER A 98 24.59 28.60 12.67
C SER A 98 24.56 28.40 14.18
N SER A 99 24.20 27.21 14.67
CA SER A 99 24.21 26.91 16.10
C SER A 99 25.64 26.71 16.61
N GLY A 100 26.09 27.61 17.50
CA GLY A 100 27.42 27.55 18.11
C GLY A 100 28.48 28.41 17.42
N SER A 101 29.74 27.97 17.45
CA SER A 101 30.90 28.73 16.96
C SER A 101 31.27 28.44 15.50
N ASP A 102 30.56 27.54 14.82
CA ASP A 102 30.86 27.13 13.43
C ASP A 102 29.59 27.21 12.57
N THR A 103 29.71 27.81 11.38
CA THR A 103 28.60 27.96 10.44
C THR A 103 28.82 27.02 9.26
N ARG A 104 27.89 26.09 9.04
CA ARG A 104 28.07 25.06 8.01
C ARG A 104 26.76 24.59 7.39
N TRP A 105 26.87 24.09 6.17
CA TRP A 105 25.76 23.41 5.50
C TRP A 105 25.66 21.96 5.94
N ARG A 106 24.45 21.53 6.27
CA ARG A 106 24.12 20.14 6.55
C ARG A 106 22.84 19.74 5.81
N PRO A 107 22.53 18.44 5.67
CA PRO A 107 21.20 18.02 5.26
C PRO A 107 20.14 18.63 6.19
N ALA A 108 19.10 19.19 5.59
CA ALA A 108 17.94 19.67 6.33
C ALA A 108 17.12 18.48 6.86
N SER A 109 16.56 18.64 8.05
CA SER A 109 15.57 17.72 8.58
C SER A 109 14.23 17.88 7.86
N MET A 110 13.38 16.86 7.92
CA MET A 110 12.06 16.91 7.28
C MET A 110 11.18 18.04 7.84
N SER A 111 11.28 18.34 9.13
CA SER A 111 10.56 19.47 9.75
C SER A 111 11.04 20.81 9.18
N GLU A 112 12.35 20.99 9.02
CA GLU A 112 12.93 22.20 8.41
C GLU A 112 12.44 22.39 6.97
N CYS A 113 12.41 21.31 6.18
CA CYS A 113 11.87 21.36 4.81
C CYS A 113 10.37 21.69 4.78
N PHE A 114 9.61 21.18 5.74
CA PHE A 114 8.16 21.39 5.81
C PHE A 114 7.81 22.82 6.21
N ASP A 115 8.49 23.36 7.22
CA ASP A 115 8.31 24.73 7.70
C ASP A 115 8.64 25.77 6.62
N ALA A 116 9.76 25.57 5.92
CA ALA A 116 10.19 26.49 4.87
C ALA A 116 9.18 26.62 3.71
N ALA A 117 8.30 25.63 3.52
CA ALA A 117 7.30 25.66 2.46
C ALA A 117 6.21 26.73 2.67
N PHE A 118 5.96 27.18 3.90
CA PHE A 118 4.95 28.20 4.22
C PHE A 118 5.40 29.64 3.96
N VAL A 119 6.70 29.85 3.75
CA VAL A 119 7.25 31.19 3.48
C VAL A 119 6.98 31.57 2.03
N ARG A 120 6.37 32.74 1.82
CA ARG A 120 6.23 33.30 0.48
C ARG A 120 7.61 33.62 -0.06
N SER A 121 7.93 32.99 -1.18
CA SER A 121 9.11 33.37 -1.95
C SER A 121 8.61 33.89 -3.29
N ASP A 122 8.72 35.20 -3.48
CA ASP A 122 8.44 35.86 -4.76
C ASP A 122 9.53 35.59 -5.80
N SER A 123 10.56 34.81 -5.42
CA SER A 123 11.69 34.48 -6.27
C SER A 123 11.54 33.06 -6.84
N PRO A 124 11.44 32.91 -8.18
CA PRO A 124 11.56 31.61 -8.85
C PRO A 124 13.01 31.07 -8.81
N ALA A 125 13.85 31.53 -7.87
CA ALA A 125 15.27 31.23 -7.83
C ALA A 125 15.56 29.74 -7.67
N SER A 126 16.68 29.33 -8.29
CA SER A 126 17.27 27.99 -8.28
C SER A 126 17.63 27.42 -6.89
N HIS A 127 17.51 28.22 -5.82
CA HIS A 127 17.99 27.89 -4.47
C HIS A 127 16.88 27.53 -3.48
N GLN A 128 15.70 27.09 -3.95
CA GLN A 128 14.61 26.64 -3.07
C GLN A 128 14.99 25.43 -2.18
N HIS A 129 16.07 24.72 -2.53
CA HIS A 129 16.64 23.62 -1.76
C HIS A 129 17.56 24.09 -0.62
N LEU A 130 17.96 25.37 -0.58
CA LEU A 130 18.77 25.92 0.51
C LEU A 130 17.85 26.57 1.54
N LEU A 131 18.05 26.21 2.81
CA LEU A 131 17.30 26.64 3.97
C LEU A 131 18.25 27.28 4.99
N CYS A 132 17.74 28.15 5.84
CA CYS A 132 18.46 28.66 7.00
C CYS A 132 17.52 28.75 8.19
N ALA A 133 18.09 28.93 9.38
CA ALA A 133 17.32 29.18 10.59
C ALA A 133 16.43 30.41 10.42
N ALA A 134 15.24 30.38 11.01
CA ALA A 134 14.24 31.44 10.83
C ALA A 134 14.70 32.80 11.40
N ASP A 135 15.56 32.80 12.42
CA ASP A 135 16.18 33.97 13.02
C ASP A 135 17.14 34.70 12.06
N CYS A 136 17.68 34.00 11.07
CA CYS A 136 18.54 34.59 10.04
C CYS A 136 17.74 35.44 9.05
N ALA A 137 16.43 35.21 8.93
CA ALA A 137 15.55 36.04 8.12
C ALA A 137 15.03 37.22 8.93
N ALA A 138 15.23 38.43 8.40
CA ALA A 138 14.79 39.69 9.00
C ALA A 138 13.27 39.93 8.86
N GLY A 139 12.46 38.91 9.14
CA GLY A 139 11.01 38.88 8.94
C GLY A 139 10.63 38.19 7.64
N GLY A 140 10.28 36.90 7.72
CA GLY A 140 9.67 36.18 6.61
C GLY A 140 8.21 36.60 6.46
N THR A 141 7.80 36.99 5.25
CA THR A 141 6.37 37.13 4.93
C THR A 141 5.78 35.74 4.68
N PHE A 142 4.82 35.37 5.52
CA PHE A 142 4.08 34.12 5.35
C PHE A 142 3.04 34.28 4.24
N ALA A 143 2.65 33.18 3.61
CA ALA A 143 1.44 33.19 2.83
C ALA A 143 0.25 33.44 3.75
N GLU A 144 -0.72 34.27 3.35
CA GLU A 144 -1.98 34.40 4.11
C GLU A 144 -2.82 33.14 3.95
N GLU A 145 -2.77 32.54 2.76
CA GLU A 145 -3.44 31.31 2.40
C GLU A 145 -2.47 30.34 1.71
N VAL A 146 -2.68 29.05 1.95
CA VAL A 146 -1.94 27.97 1.32
C VAL A 146 -2.86 26.94 0.71
N THR A 147 -2.48 26.50 -0.48
CA THR A 147 -3.04 25.30 -1.10
C THR A 147 -2.51 24.06 -0.39
N VAL A 148 -3.42 23.20 0.06
CA VAL A 148 -3.10 21.87 0.58
C VAL A 148 -3.63 20.77 -0.33
N LEU A 149 -2.91 19.65 -0.34
CA LEU A 149 -3.22 18.40 -1.05
C LEU A 149 -3.25 17.27 -0.02
N ASN A 150 -4.25 16.41 -0.08
CA ASN A 150 -4.24 15.18 0.69
C ASN A 150 -3.24 14.18 0.06
N ALA A 151 -2.61 13.32 0.88
CA ALA A 151 -1.73 12.29 0.34
C ALA A 151 -2.40 11.43 -0.74
N GLN A 152 -3.69 11.12 -0.60
CA GLN A 152 -4.48 10.35 -1.57
C GLN A 152 -4.61 11.02 -2.95
N GLU A 153 -4.41 12.33 -3.01
CA GLU A 153 -4.45 13.11 -4.24
C GLU A 153 -3.09 13.11 -4.97
N THR A 154 -2.14 12.32 -4.49
CA THR A 154 -0.83 12.13 -5.12
C THR A 154 -0.75 10.82 -5.90
N ASN A 155 0.17 10.74 -6.85
CA ASN A 155 0.38 9.54 -7.67
C ASN A 155 0.92 8.34 -6.87
N ASN A 156 1.44 8.55 -5.66
CA ASN A 156 1.88 7.49 -4.77
C ASN A 156 1.64 7.86 -3.29
N PRO A 157 0.41 7.67 -2.80
CA PRO A 157 -0.01 8.12 -1.48
C PRO A 157 0.69 7.41 -0.33
N PHE A 158 1.13 6.16 -0.54
CA PHE A 158 1.80 5.34 0.49
C PHE A 158 3.22 5.81 0.82
N LEU A 159 3.84 6.63 -0.04
CA LEU A 159 5.13 7.28 0.29
C LEU A 159 4.96 8.41 1.31
N VAL A 160 3.77 8.98 1.38
CA VAL A 160 3.42 10.11 2.24
C VAL A 160 2.73 9.62 3.51
N ASP A 161 1.83 8.65 3.36
CA ASP A 161 1.06 8.06 4.44
C ASP A 161 1.13 6.52 4.40
N ALA A 162 2.01 5.96 5.22
CA ALA A 162 2.22 4.51 5.30
C ALA A 162 1.08 3.76 6.02
N ASP A 163 0.20 4.49 6.73
CA ASP A 163 -0.91 3.89 7.49
C ASP A 163 -2.13 3.61 6.59
N LEU A 164 -2.07 4.07 5.33
CA LEU A 164 -3.07 3.75 4.32
C LEU A 164 -3.13 2.24 4.07
N THR A 165 -4.33 1.75 3.86
CA THR A 165 -4.60 0.34 3.62
C THR A 165 -5.69 0.19 2.60
N HIS A 166 -5.55 -0.78 1.70
CA HIS A 166 -6.63 -1.17 0.81
C HIS A 166 -7.65 -2.00 1.59
N ARG A 167 -8.92 -1.69 1.42
CA ARG A 167 -10.02 -2.28 2.19
C ARG A 167 -11.09 -2.84 1.27
N ASN A 168 -11.78 -3.86 1.75
CA ASN A 168 -13.00 -4.32 1.09
C ASN A 168 -14.09 -3.27 1.28
N LEU A 169 -14.71 -2.86 0.19
CA LEU A 169 -15.72 -1.81 0.14
C LEU A 169 -16.91 -2.11 1.05
N LEU A 170 -17.32 -3.37 1.16
CA LEU A 170 -18.55 -3.81 1.82
C LEU A 170 -18.41 -3.90 3.34
N ASP A 171 -17.36 -4.56 3.82
CA ASP A 171 -17.13 -4.82 5.25
C ASP A 171 -16.10 -3.87 5.88
N LYS A 172 -15.43 -3.04 5.06
CA LYS A 172 -14.35 -2.12 5.43
C LYS A 172 -13.13 -2.79 6.06
N VAL A 173 -13.00 -4.11 5.93
CA VAL A 173 -11.86 -4.87 6.44
C VAL A 173 -10.66 -4.68 5.52
N ALA A 174 -9.49 -4.47 6.10
CA ALA A 174 -8.24 -4.35 5.34
C ALA A 174 -7.91 -5.66 4.62
N PHE A 175 -7.51 -5.56 3.35
CA PHE A 175 -7.00 -6.71 2.62
C PHE A 175 -5.65 -7.14 3.17
N GLN A 176 -5.35 -8.43 3.01
CA GLN A 176 -4.03 -8.98 3.28
C GLN A 176 -2.95 -8.25 2.45
N HIS A 177 -1.74 -8.15 3.00
CA HIS A 177 -0.63 -7.41 2.39
C HIS A 177 -0.32 -7.83 0.94
N SER A 178 -0.43 -9.12 0.62
CA SER A 178 -0.21 -9.65 -0.74
C SER A 178 -1.16 -9.04 -1.77
N ILE A 179 -2.43 -8.89 -1.41
CA ILE A 179 -3.46 -8.26 -2.24
C ILE A 179 -3.25 -6.75 -2.23
N GLY A 180 -3.08 -6.16 -1.05
CA GLY A 180 -2.87 -4.71 -0.88
C GLY A 180 -1.73 -4.18 -1.75
N SER A 181 -0.57 -4.84 -1.75
CA SER A 181 0.60 -4.44 -2.54
C SER A 181 0.32 -4.40 -4.06
N SER A 182 -0.45 -5.38 -4.56
CA SER A 182 -0.88 -5.41 -5.96
C SER A 182 -1.87 -4.27 -6.26
N LEU A 183 -2.84 -4.06 -5.37
CA LEU A 183 -3.82 -2.97 -5.48
C LEU A 183 -3.18 -1.58 -5.40
N THR A 184 -2.07 -1.41 -4.68
CA THR A 184 -1.30 -0.15 -4.65
C THR A 184 -0.73 0.18 -6.02
N THR A 185 -0.19 -0.83 -6.70
CA THR A 185 0.36 -0.66 -8.06
C THR A 185 -0.76 -0.29 -9.04
N ILE A 186 -1.90 -0.97 -8.95
CA ILE A 186 -3.09 -0.68 -9.77
C ILE A 186 -3.63 0.73 -9.47
N ALA A 187 -3.79 1.10 -8.19
CA ALA A 187 -4.25 2.43 -7.79
C ALA A 187 -3.37 3.53 -8.38
N SER A 188 -2.05 3.37 -8.32
CA SER A 188 -1.11 4.33 -8.88
C SER A 188 -1.22 4.41 -10.41
N GLN A 189 -1.29 3.27 -11.10
CA GLN A 189 -1.38 3.20 -12.57
C GLN A 189 -2.68 3.79 -13.12
N PHE A 190 -3.80 3.56 -12.45
CA PHE A 190 -5.13 4.02 -12.86
C PHE A 190 -5.56 5.30 -12.14
N HIS A 191 -4.67 5.89 -11.33
CA HIS A 191 -4.89 7.14 -10.60
C HIS A 191 -6.15 7.12 -9.71
N TYR A 192 -6.40 5.99 -9.07
CA TYR A 192 -7.46 5.87 -8.07
C TYR A 192 -7.07 6.58 -6.79
N THR A 193 -7.98 7.41 -6.27
CA THR A 193 -7.87 8.12 -4.99
C THR A 193 -8.54 7.34 -3.86
N SER A 194 -9.50 6.47 -4.19
CA SER A 194 -10.11 5.56 -3.22
C SER A 194 -9.31 4.28 -3.06
N PHE A 195 -9.22 3.78 -1.83
CA PHE A 195 -8.60 2.49 -1.51
C PHE A 195 -9.62 1.42 -1.14
N ASP A 196 -10.90 1.68 -1.39
CA ASP A 196 -11.96 0.71 -1.22
C ASP A 196 -12.17 -0.09 -2.52
N TRP A 197 -12.14 -1.41 -2.41
CA TRP A 197 -12.27 -2.34 -3.53
C TRP A 197 -13.30 -3.42 -3.26
N VAL A 198 -13.90 -3.96 -4.30
CA VAL A 198 -14.84 -5.08 -4.20
C VAL A 198 -14.45 -6.18 -5.18
N GLU A 199 -14.49 -7.44 -4.73
CA GLU A 199 -14.22 -8.59 -5.61
C GLU A 199 -15.40 -8.78 -6.58
N VAL A 200 -15.13 -9.05 -7.86
CA VAL A 200 -16.18 -9.17 -8.90
C VAL A 200 -17.27 -10.17 -8.52
N THR A 201 -16.91 -11.25 -7.84
CA THR A 201 -17.81 -12.33 -7.41
C THR A 201 -18.86 -11.86 -6.40
N THR A 202 -18.61 -10.76 -5.66
CA THR A 202 -19.51 -10.25 -4.63
C THR A 202 -20.36 -9.06 -5.10
N VAL A 203 -20.02 -8.43 -6.23
CA VAL A 203 -20.70 -7.23 -6.77
C VAL A 203 -22.20 -7.45 -6.95
N ALA A 204 -22.58 -8.50 -7.70
CA ALA A 204 -23.98 -8.79 -8.01
C ALA A 204 -24.78 -9.15 -6.75
N ALA A 205 -24.18 -9.94 -5.84
CA ALA A 205 -24.81 -10.33 -4.58
C ALA A 205 -25.02 -9.12 -3.64
N ALA A 206 -24.15 -8.12 -3.73
CA ALA A 206 -24.26 -6.87 -2.96
C ALA A 206 -25.14 -5.81 -3.64
N GLY A 207 -25.72 -6.09 -4.81
CA GLY A 207 -26.56 -5.14 -5.54
C GLY A 207 -25.82 -3.92 -6.08
N LEU A 208 -24.48 -3.99 -6.18
CA LEU A 208 -23.66 -2.88 -6.67
C LEU A 208 -23.72 -2.79 -8.19
N ARG A 209 -23.83 -1.56 -8.70
CA ARG A 209 -23.80 -1.28 -10.14
C ARG A 209 -22.42 -0.81 -10.56
N VAL A 210 -21.96 -1.30 -11.71
CA VAL A 210 -20.65 -1.00 -12.28
C VAL A 210 -20.84 -0.01 -13.41
N CYS A 211 -20.03 1.05 -13.47
CA CYS A 211 -20.09 2.04 -14.54
C CYS A 211 -19.92 1.37 -15.92
N ALA A 212 -20.64 1.88 -16.93
CA ALA A 212 -20.81 1.23 -18.24
C ALA A 212 -19.51 0.87 -19.02
N ASN A 213 -18.35 1.38 -18.62
CA ASN A 213 -17.04 1.09 -19.25
C ASN A 213 -15.96 0.64 -18.25
N ALA A 214 -16.34 0.29 -17.02
CA ALA A 214 -15.37 -0.12 -16.02
C ALA A 214 -14.97 -1.59 -16.20
N GLU A 215 -13.67 -1.82 -16.38
CA GLU A 215 -13.09 -3.17 -16.37
C GLU A 215 -12.50 -3.53 -15.00
N PRO A 216 -12.70 -4.77 -14.52
CA PRO A 216 -12.14 -5.18 -13.25
C PRO A 216 -10.65 -5.50 -13.36
N HIS A 217 -9.90 -5.15 -12.33
CA HIS A 217 -8.45 -5.33 -12.27
C HIS A 217 -8.08 -6.71 -11.79
N LEU A 218 -7.13 -7.34 -12.48
CA LEU A 218 -6.62 -8.66 -12.14
C LEU A 218 -5.54 -8.57 -11.07
N VAL A 219 -5.74 -9.27 -9.95
CA VAL A 219 -4.79 -9.38 -8.84
C VAL A 219 -4.43 -10.84 -8.62
N SER A 220 -3.13 -11.14 -8.57
CA SER A 220 -2.66 -12.46 -8.18
C SER A 220 -2.64 -12.57 -6.67
N CYS A 221 -3.57 -13.35 -6.11
CA CYS A 221 -3.67 -13.57 -4.67
C CYS A 221 -2.96 -14.86 -4.30
N ALA A 222 -2.15 -14.84 -3.23
CA ALA A 222 -1.68 -16.05 -2.58
C ALA A 222 -2.74 -16.51 -1.57
N ASP A 223 -3.10 -17.78 -1.62
CA ASP A 223 -4.05 -18.42 -0.69
C ASP A 223 -3.44 -19.72 -0.16
N GLU A 224 -3.77 -20.09 1.08
CA GLU A 224 -3.27 -21.33 1.68
C GLU A 224 -4.26 -22.47 1.40
N LEU A 225 -3.83 -23.44 0.59
CA LEU A 225 -4.55 -24.69 0.42
C LEU A 225 -4.08 -25.71 1.46
N ARG A 226 -5.01 -26.12 2.31
CA ARG A 226 -4.83 -27.20 3.28
C ARG A 226 -5.26 -28.52 2.65
N VAL A 227 -4.35 -29.49 2.60
CA VAL A 227 -4.64 -30.81 2.03
C VAL A 227 -4.18 -31.94 2.95
N VAL A 228 -4.87 -33.07 2.85
CA VAL A 228 -4.45 -34.36 3.42
C VAL A 228 -4.35 -35.40 2.33
N HIS A 229 -3.49 -36.38 2.52
CA HIS A 229 -3.39 -37.53 1.64
C HIS A 229 -4.59 -38.46 1.85
N ILE A 230 -5.02 -39.19 0.81
CA ILE A 230 -6.18 -40.10 0.91
C ILE A 230 -6.04 -41.13 2.03
N SER A 231 -4.82 -41.62 2.30
CA SER A 231 -4.54 -42.59 3.38
C SER A 231 -4.80 -42.05 4.79
N GLN A 232 -4.96 -40.73 4.94
CA GLN A 232 -5.25 -40.09 6.22
C GLN A 232 -6.74 -40.10 6.57
N LEU A 233 -7.61 -40.47 5.63
CA LEU A 233 -9.04 -40.51 5.88
C LEU A 233 -9.47 -41.79 6.60
N PRO A 234 -10.66 -41.83 7.24
CA PRO A 234 -11.25 -43.08 7.71
C PRO A 234 -11.44 -44.09 6.56
N SER A 235 -11.24 -45.39 6.84
CA SER A 235 -11.24 -46.45 5.81
C SER A 235 -12.49 -46.43 4.91
N GLN A 236 -13.67 -46.28 5.50
CA GLN A 236 -14.93 -46.17 4.76
C GLN A 236 -14.89 -45.04 3.72
N ARG A 237 -14.33 -43.88 4.09
CA ARG A 237 -14.24 -42.73 3.19
C ARG A 237 -13.18 -42.91 2.11
N GLN A 238 -12.09 -43.63 2.42
CA GLN A 238 -11.09 -43.99 1.42
C GLN A 238 -11.72 -44.86 0.33
N GLU A 239 -12.45 -45.90 0.71
CA GLU A 239 -13.11 -46.82 -0.22
C GLU A 239 -14.12 -46.08 -1.12
N GLU A 240 -14.98 -45.24 -0.53
CA GLU A 240 -15.93 -44.41 -1.26
C GLU A 240 -15.25 -43.51 -2.30
N LEU A 241 -14.16 -42.84 -1.89
CA LEU A 241 -13.45 -41.94 -2.79
C LEU A 241 -12.75 -42.72 -3.90
N VAL A 242 -12.03 -43.79 -3.57
CA VAL A 242 -11.33 -44.66 -4.54
C VAL A 242 -12.29 -45.19 -5.59
N ALA A 243 -13.48 -45.65 -5.19
CA ALA A 243 -14.52 -46.12 -6.10
C ALA A 243 -15.02 -45.02 -7.07
N ALA A 244 -15.00 -43.76 -6.64
CA ALA A 244 -15.42 -42.61 -7.44
C ALA A 244 -14.31 -41.97 -8.28
N ILE A 245 -13.03 -42.37 -8.11
CA ILE A 245 -11.92 -41.74 -8.85
C ILE A 245 -11.95 -42.21 -10.32
N PRO A 246 -11.93 -41.30 -11.30
CA PRO A 246 -11.77 -41.67 -12.69
C PRO A 246 -10.49 -42.49 -12.90
N ARG A 247 -10.58 -43.62 -13.63
CA ARG A 247 -9.45 -44.53 -13.89
C ARG A 247 -8.18 -43.82 -14.37
N GLN A 248 -8.32 -42.81 -15.23
CA GLN A 248 -7.18 -42.03 -15.74
C GLN A 248 -6.42 -41.27 -14.64
N ILE A 249 -7.11 -40.85 -13.59
CA ILE A 249 -6.52 -40.11 -12.46
C ILE A 249 -5.76 -41.08 -11.56
N LEU A 250 -6.35 -42.24 -11.26
CA LEU A 250 -5.67 -43.32 -10.53
C LEU A 250 -4.35 -43.70 -11.20
N ILE A 251 -4.37 -43.98 -12.51
CA ILE A 251 -3.15 -44.38 -13.25
C ILE A 251 -2.10 -43.26 -13.23
N LYS A 252 -2.52 -42.00 -13.48
CA LYS A 252 -1.58 -40.87 -13.51
C LYS A 252 -1.10 -40.45 -12.13
N SER A 253 -1.81 -40.79 -11.07
CA SER A 253 -1.49 -40.39 -9.69
C SER A 253 -0.16 -40.96 -9.19
N MET A 254 0.34 -42.03 -9.80
CA MET A 254 1.67 -42.59 -9.49
C MET A 254 2.81 -41.64 -9.84
N ALA A 255 2.62 -40.74 -10.82
CA ALA A 255 3.64 -39.80 -11.25
C ALA A 255 3.27 -38.33 -10.95
N PHE A 256 1.97 -38.03 -10.84
CA PHE A 256 1.46 -36.67 -10.78
C PHE A 256 0.49 -36.47 -9.62
N SER A 257 0.64 -35.36 -8.90
CA SER A 257 -0.26 -35.05 -7.79
C SER A 257 -1.59 -34.48 -8.26
N TYR A 258 -2.67 -35.08 -7.77
CA TYR A 258 -4.04 -34.61 -7.95
C TYR A 258 -4.65 -34.25 -6.60
N VAL A 259 -5.43 -33.16 -6.59
CA VAL A 259 -6.17 -32.71 -5.41
C VAL A 259 -7.66 -32.78 -5.71
N PHE A 260 -8.43 -33.40 -4.84
CA PHE A 260 -9.88 -33.34 -4.86
C PHE A 260 -10.33 -32.00 -4.26
N TYR A 261 -10.94 -31.15 -5.09
CA TYR A 261 -11.36 -29.79 -4.73
C TYR A 261 -12.69 -29.44 -5.40
N HIS A 262 -13.66 -28.93 -4.63
CA HIS A 262 -15.04 -28.65 -5.08
C HIS A 262 -15.63 -29.77 -5.95
N LYS A 263 -15.61 -31.00 -5.43
CA LYS A 263 -16.18 -32.22 -6.06
C LYS A 263 -15.47 -32.69 -7.34
N ARG A 264 -14.28 -32.18 -7.67
CA ARG A 264 -13.51 -32.62 -8.84
C ARG A 264 -12.05 -32.85 -8.49
N TRP A 265 -11.47 -33.86 -9.11
CA TRP A 265 -10.02 -34.07 -9.08
C TRP A 265 -9.33 -33.10 -10.05
N ARG A 266 -8.32 -32.39 -9.56
CA ARG A 266 -7.55 -31.41 -10.34
C ARG A 266 -6.07 -31.70 -10.24
N TYR A 267 -5.38 -31.56 -11.37
CA TYR A 267 -3.91 -31.63 -11.40
C TYR A 267 -3.31 -30.44 -10.66
N HIS A 268 -2.35 -30.67 -9.76
CA HIS A 268 -1.83 -29.64 -8.85
C HIS A 268 -1.32 -28.37 -9.57
N LYS A 269 -0.68 -28.51 -10.76
CA LYS A 269 -0.18 -27.34 -11.52
C LYS A 269 -1.33 -26.45 -12.01
N LEU A 270 -2.47 -27.03 -12.37
CA LEU A 270 -3.65 -26.28 -12.80
C LEU A 270 -4.35 -25.56 -11.63
N MET A 271 -3.97 -25.87 -10.40
CA MET A 271 -4.45 -25.18 -9.21
C MET A 271 -3.53 -24.03 -8.77
N GLY A 272 -2.45 -23.76 -9.51
CA GLY A 272 -1.53 -22.66 -9.20
C GLY A 272 -0.69 -22.89 -7.93
N LEU A 273 -0.50 -24.14 -7.51
CA LEU A 273 0.29 -24.46 -6.31
C LEU A 273 1.76 -24.08 -6.51
N THR A 274 2.32 -23.31 -5.57
CA THR A 274 3.70 -22.81 -5.62
C THR A 274 4.73 -23.93 -5.52
N SER A 275 4.39 -24.98 -4.78
CA SER A 275 5.22 -26.16 -4.58
C SER A 275 4.43 -27.45 -4.83
N PRO A 276 5.05 -28.44 -5.49
CA PRO A 276 4.36 -29.70 -5.77
C PRO A 276 4.14 -30.49 -4.48
N LEU A 277 3.02 -31.22 -4.46
CA LEU A 277 2.81 -32.31 -3.52
C LEU A 277 3.61 -33.52 -4.04
N LEU A 278 4.31 -34.23 -3.16
CA LEU A 278 5.32 -35.23 -3.52
C LEU A 278 5.21 -36.39 -2.53
N HIS A 279 5.76 -37.57 -2.88
CA HIS A 279 5.72 -38.75 -2.03
C HIS A 279 6.27 -38.49 -0.63
N ARG A 280 7.34 -37.70 -0.50
CA ARG A 280 7.93 -37.30 0.80
C ARG A 280 6.96 -36.57 1.75
N HIS A 281 5.85 -36.04 1.24
CA HIS A 281 4.83 -35.37 2.03
C HIS A 281 3.74 -36.34 2.51
N ILE A 282 3.70 -37.58 2.01
CA ILE A 282 2.72 -38.59 2.42
C ILE A 282 3.10 -39.08 3.83
N PRO A 283 2.21 -38.95 4.83
CA PRO A 283 2.53 -39.35 6.19
C PRO A 283 2.58 -40.87 6.34
N CYS A 284 3.57 -41.34 7.12
CA CYS A 284 3.66 -42.67 7.73
C CYS A 284 3.35 -43.85 6.81
N CYS A 285 4.18 -44.07 5.79
CA CYS A 285 4.30 -45.39 5.16
C CYS A 285 5.52 -46.05 5.79
N GLY A 286 5.34 -47.13 6.57
CA GLY A 286 6.38 -47.73 7.42
C GLY A 286 7.76 -47.98 6.79
N THR A 287 7.87 -47.94 5.46
CA THR A 287 9.15 -47.87 4.72
C THR A 287 9.10 -46.85 3.57
N PRO A 288 10.25 -46.28 3.14
CA PRO A 288 10.33 -45.39 1.97
C PRO A 288 9.84 -46.04 0.67
N GLN A 289 9.99 -47.36 0.54
CA GLN A 289 9.52 -48.13 -0.62
C GLN A 289 7.99 -48.18 -0.65
N ALA A 290 7.34 -48.41 0.49
CA ALA A 290 5.88 -48.37 0.57
C ALA A 290 5.35 -46.96 0.26
N GLN A 291 6.08 -45.91 0.65
CA GLN A 291 5.74 -44.52 0.35
C GLN A 291 5.81 -44.21 -1.15
N ALA A 292 6.81 -44.74 -1.86
CA ALA A 292 6.98 -44.56 -3.30
C ALA A 292 5.89 -45.27 -4.14
N LEU A 293 5.18 -46.24 -3.55
CA LEU A 293 4.08 -46.95 -4.19
C LEU A 293 2.71 -46.33 -3.90
N GLN A 294 2.64 -45.31 -3.04
CA GLN A 294 1.37 -44.63 -2.76
C GLN A 294 0.98 -43.69 -3.91
N PRO A 295 -0.29 -43.67 -4.31
CA PRO A 295 -0.76 -42.72 -5.31
C PRO A 295 -0.74 -41.29 -4.77
N LEU A 296 -0.33 -40.30 -5.55
CA LEU A 296 -0.31 -38.89 -5.14
C LEU A 296 -1.71 -38.26 -5.18
N LEU A 297 -2.61 -38.77 -4.35
CA LEU A 297 -4.00 -38.34 -4.24
C LEU A 297 -4.21 -37.57 -2.94
N TRP A 298 -4.60 -36.32 -3.10
CA TRP A 298 -4.76 -35.35 -2.02
C TRP A 298 -6.17 -34.82 -1.99
N ILE A 299 -6.59 -34.37 -0.81
CA ILE A 299 -7.96 -33.92 -0.57
C ILE A 299 -7.86 -32.59 0.13
N ALA A 300 -8.48 -31.57 -0.45
CA ALA A 300 -8.59 -30.29 0.22
C ALA A 300 -9.49 -30.43 1.44
N VAL A 301 -9.02 -29.96 2.60
CA VAL A 301 -9.71 -30.11 3.87
C VAL A 301 -10.23 -28.79 4.40
N ASP A 302 -11.50 -28.83 4.79
CA ASP A 302 -12.24 -27.82 5.54
C ASP A 302 -12.01 -28.03 7.04
N GLN A 303 -12.53 -27.11 7.89
CA GLN A 303 -12.38 -27.24 9.35
C GLN A 303 -13.13 -28.45 9.96
N ASN A 304 -14.11 -29.00 9.26
CA ASN A 304 -15.03 -30.01 9.79
C ASN A 304 -14.76 -31.44 9.27
N MET A 305 -13.66 -31.65 8.54
CA MET A 305 -13.37 -32.96 7.94
C MET A 305 -12.59 -33.85 8.93
N GLU A 306 -13.05 -35.08 9.14
CA GLU A 306 -12.34 -36.08 9.94
C GLU A 306 -11.17 -36.69 9.16
N PHE A 307 -9.98 -36.65 9.74
CA PHE A 307 -8.77 -37.28 9.21
C PHE A 307 -7.75 -37.51 10.34
N HIS A 308 -6.75 -38.33 10.08
CA HIS A 308 -5.65 -38.63 10.99
C HIS A 308 -4.34 -37.96 10.56
N GLY A 309 -3.50 -37.62 11.53
CA GLY A 309 -2.16 -37.09 11.28
C GLY A 309 -2.12 -35.60 10.91
N THR A 310 -1.05 -35.18 10.24
CA THR A 310 -0.76 -33.77 9.96
C THR A 310 -1.33 -33.29 8.63
N VAL A 311 -1.76 -32.03 8.59
CA VAL A 311 -2.23 -31.37 7.37
C VAL A 311 -1.03 -30.82 6.60
N THR A 312 -0.98 -31.09 5.30
CA THR A 312 -0.01 -30.45 4.41
C THR A 312 -0.57 -29.12 3.91
N LYS A 313 0.15 -28.02 4.20
CA LYS A 313 -0.21 -26.66 3.76
C LYS A 313 0.57 -26.30 2.50
N ARG A 314 -0.08 -25.78 1.47
CA ARG A 314 0.56 -25.32 0.24
C ARG A 314 -0.03 -23.99 -0.18
N GLU A 315 0.82 -23.04 -0.53
CA GLU A 315 0.36 -21.80 -1.13
C GLU A 315 -0.06 -22.04 -2.57
N ARG A 316 -1.14 -21.37 -2.98
CA ARG A 316 -1.61 -21.32 -4.36
C ARG A 316 -1.76 -19.88 -4.81
N HIS A 317 -1.37 -19.59 -6.05
CA HIS A 317 -1.68 -18.33 -6.69
C HIS A 317 -2.99 -18.44 -7.44
N LEU A 318 -3.95 -17.59 -7.07
CA LEU A 318 -5.24 -17.49 -7.72
C LEU A 318 -5.43 -16.09 -8.31
N PRO A 319 -5.76 -15.99 -9.61
CA PRO A 319 -6.20 -14.73 -10.17
C PRO A 319 -7.57 -14.38 -9.59
N ARG A 320 -7.66 -13.24 -8.92
CA ARG A 320 -8.92 -12.61 -8.52
C ARG A 320 -9.10 -11.30 -9.24
N ARG A 321 -10.35 -10.86 -9.37
CA ARG A 321 -10.69 -9.63 -10.08
C ARG A 321 -11.38 -8.67 -9.13
N PHE A 322 -10.98 -7.41 -9.14
CA PHE A 322 -11.47 -6.38 -8.24
C PHE A 322 -11.92 -5.14 -9.00
N TYR A 323 -13.01 -4.51 -8.57
CA TYR A 323 -13.35 -3.14 -8.94
C TYR A 323 -12.94 -2.19 -7.81
N ASN A 324 -12.42 -1.03 -8.17
CA ASN A 324 -12.32 0.08 -7.23
C ASN A 324 -13.71 0.70 -7.03
N SER A 325 -13.98 1.27 -5.85
CA SER A 325 -15.22 2.02 -5.59
C SER A 325 -15.51 3.13 -6.62
N GLN A 326 -14.49 3.76 -7.20
CA GLN A 326 -14.64 4.80 -8.24
C GLN A 326 -15.14 4.24 -9.59
N GLN A 327 -15.16 2.92 -9.73
CA GLN A 327 -15.70 2.22 -10.90
C GLN A 327 -17.17 1.82 -10.72
N LEU A 328 -17.77 2.15 -9.58
CA LEU A 328 -19.13 1.79 -9.24
C LEU A 328 -20.04 3.01 -9.34
N GLU A 329 -21.29 2.78 -9.73
CA GLU A 329 -22.34 3.78 -9.67
C GLU A 329 -22.79 3.86 -8.20
N LEU A 330 -22.35 4.91 -7.50
CA LEU A 330 -22.86 5.20 -6.17
C LEU A 330 -24.23 5.87 -6.34
N ASP A 331 -25.30 5.14 -6.01
CA ASP A 331 -26.65 5.72 -5.95
C ASP A 331 -26.63 6.87 -4.92
N ALA A 332 -26.71 8.11 -5.42
CA ALA A 332 -26.71 9.33 -4.60
C ALA A 332 -27.88 9.43 -3.61
N CYS A 333 -28.80 8.47 -3.62
CA CYS A 333 -29.99 8.42 -2.76
C CYS A 333 -29.78 7.67 -1.43
N ALA A 334 -28.61 7.08 -1.15
CA ALA A 334 -28.40 6.26 0.06
C ALA A 334 -27.64 6.96 1.20
N PHE A 335 -27.14 8.19 1.02
CA PHE A 335 -26.48 8.94 2.08
C PHE A 335 -27.30 10.18 2.43
N PRO A 336 -27.84 10.31 3.67
CA PRO A 336 -28.47 11.54 4.09
C PRO A 336 -27.39 12.63 4.11
N SER A 337 -27.52 13.59 3.20
CA SER A 337 -26.75 14.82 3.20
C SER A 337 -27.04 15.59 4.48
N HIS A 338 -26.15 15.51 5.47
CA HIS A 338 -26.11 16.49 6.54
C HIS A 338 -25.38 17.72 6.01
N ARG A 339 -26.18 18.76 5.76
CA ARG A 339 -25.73 20.15 5.57
C ARG A 339 -25.04 20.68 6.82
#